data_AF-A0A3P7FZ04-F1
#
_entry.id   AF-A0A3P7FZ04-F1
#
_cell.length_a   1.000
_cell.length_b   1.000
_cell.length_c   1.000
_cell.angle_alpha   90.00
_cell.angle_beta   90.00
_cell.angle_gamma   90.00
#
_symmetry.space_group_name_H-M   'P 1'
#
loop_
_entity.id
_entity.type
_entity.pdbx_description
1 polymer ?
#
loop_
_entity_poly.entity_id
_entity_poly.type
_entity_poly.pdbx_seq_one_letter_code
_entity_poly.pdbx_strand_id
1 'polypeptide(L)' 'MGLYCGKPITEKLLRATGGTYHPDCFVCTICKKCLDGVPFTVDSTNKVHCVVCFHE' A
#
# COMPACT_ATOMS: atom_id res chain seq x y z
N MET A 1 1.66 -22.98 -3.63
CA MET A 1 0.83 -21.77 -3.82
C MET A 1 0.90 -20.95 -2.53
N GLY A 2 1.55 -19.80 -2.38
CA GLY A 2 2.19 -18.85 -3.30
C GLY A 2 1.99 -17.45 -2.70
N LEU A 3 2.76 -17.08 -1.67
CA LEU A 3 2.66 -15.78 -0.96
C LEU A 3 4.06 -15.15 -0.87
N TYR A 4 4.23 -14.02 -1.53
CA TYR A 4 5.49 -13.29 -1.76
C TYR A 4 6.16 -12.69 -0.50
N CYS A 5 5.79 -13.11 0.70
CA CYS A 5 6.37 -12.61 1.95
C CYS A 5 6.62 -13.68 3.03
N GLY A 6 6.26 -14.95 2.82
CA GLY A 6 6.60 -16.05 3.76
C GLY A 6 6.02 -15.95 5.18
N LYS A 7 5.19 -14.93 5.49
CA LYS A 7 4.53 -14.76 6.80
C LYS A 7 3.07 -15.26 6.74
N PRO A 8 2.56 -15.90 7.80
CA PRO A 8 1.16 -16.31 7.87
C PRO A 8 0.25 -15.07 7.72
N ILE A 9 -0.81 -15.19 6.90
CA ILE A 9 -1.85 -14.15 6.76
C ILE A 9 -2.64 -14.13 8.07
N THR A 10 -2.12 -13.41 9.05
CA THR A 10 -2.81 -13.11 10.32
C THR A 10 -3.39 -11.70 10.30
N GLU A 11 -3.08 -10.92 9.26
CA GLU A 11 -3.45 -9.51 9.14
C GLU A 11 -4.24 -9.20 7.87
N LYS A 12 -5.16 -8.26 8.01
CA LYS A 12 -6.16 -7.86 7.02
C LYS A 12 -5.47 -7.38 5.73
N LEU A 13 -5.50 -8.18 4.68
CA LEU A 13 -5.00 -7.77 3.36
C LEU A 13 -5.83 -6.59 2.85
N LEU A 14 -5.17 -5.47 2.55
CA LEU A 14 -5.82 -4.35 1.91
C LEU A 14 -5.88 -4.61 0.40
N ARG A 15 -7.08 -4.67 -0.17
CA ARG A 15 -7.27 -4.70 -1.62
C ARG A 15 -7.28 -3.26 -2.14
N ALA A 16 -6.23 -2.87 -2.84
CA ALA A 16 -6.09 -1.55 -3.45
C ALA A 16 -5.56 -1.69 -4.88
N THR A 17 -6.15 -0.98 -5.85
CA THR A 17 -5.68 -0.92 -7.25
C THR A 17 -5.42 -2.31 -7.88
N GLY A 18 -6.32 -3.27 -7.65
CA GLY A 18 -6.19 -4.64 -8.19
C GLY A 18 -5.12 -5.52 -7.53
N GLY A 19 -4.39 -5.02 -6.53
CA GLY A 19 -3.38 -5.75 -5.76
C GLY A 19 -3.80 -5.95 -4.30
N THR A 20 -3.11 -6.88 -3.63
CA THR A 20 -3.21 -7.08 -2.17
C THR A 20 -1.94 -6.58 -1.50
N TYR A 21 -2.08 -5.64 -0.56
CA TYR A 21 -0.98 -5.09 0.23
C TYR A 21 -1.15 -5.48 1.69
N HIS A 22 -0.05 -5.72 2.41
CA HIS A 22 -0.10 -5.78 3.87
C HIS A 22 -0.40 -4.39 4.41
N PRO A 23 -1.20 -4.26 5.48
CA PRO A 23 -1.51 -2.97 6.09
C PRO A 23 -0.24 -2.23 6.53
N ASP A 24 0.75 -2.98 7.02
CA ASP A 24 2.08 -2.47 7.39
C ASP A 24 2.93 -2.04 6.17
N CYS A 25 2.74 -2.68 5.02
CA CYS A 25 3.43 -2.31 3.77
C CYS A 25 2.71 -1.20 3.01
N PHE A 26 1.47 -0.86 3.39
CA PHE A 26 0.65 0.13 2.71
C PHE A 26 1.01 1.54 3.20
N VAL A 27 2.24 1.93 2.90
CA VAL A 27 2.82 3.22 3.29
C VAL A 27 3.18 4.04 2.06
N CYS A 28 3.15 5.36 2.18
CA CYS A 28 3.58 6.23 1.10
C CYS A 28 5.05 6.01 0.77
N THR A 29 5.38 5.82 -0.50
CA THR A 29 6.77 5.64 -0.93
C THR A 29 7.65 6.86 -0.67
N ILE A 30 7.06 8.07 -0.61
CA ILE A 30 7.74 9.35 -0.34
C ILE A 30 7.91 9.58 1.17
N CYS A 31 6.80 9.74 1.91
CA CYS A 31 6.86 10.11 3.34
C CYS A 31 6.82 8.91 4.30
N LYS A 32 6.67 7.69 3.80
CA LYS A 32 6.56 6.43 4.59
C LYS A 32 5.41 6.42 5.62
N LYS A 33 4.43 7.31 5.46
CA LYS A 33 3.23 7.35 6.30
C LYS A 33 2.28 6.21 5.95
N CYS A 34 1.69 5.56 6.95
CA CYS A 34 0.62 4.58 6.77
C CYS A 34 -0.55 5.20 6.03
N LEU A 35 -0.97 4.52 4.96
CA LEU A 35 -2.09 4.91 4.10
C LEU A 35 -3.37 4.14 4.45
N ASP A 36 -3.34 3.36 5.53
CA ASP A 36 -4.51 2.69 6.06
C ASP A 36 -5.57 3.72 6.50
N GLY A 37 -6.78 3.60 5.94
CA GLY A 37 -7.89 4.50 6.24
C GLY A 37 -7.79 5.92 5.71
N VAL A 38 -6.76 6.26 4.92
CA VAL A 38 -6.58 7.61 4.33
C VAL A 38 -6.53 7.54 2.81
N PRO A 39 -6.90 8.63 2.10
CA PRO A 39 -6.81 8.66 0.65
C PRO A 39 -5.36 8.54 0.17
N PHE A 40 -5.16 7.67 -0.81
CA PHE A 40 -3.89 7.42 -1.48
C PHE A 40 -4.09 7.42 -2.99
N THR A 41 -2.99 7.49 -3.71
CA THR A 41 -2.94 7.40 -5.17
C THR A 41 -1.81 6.48 -5.59
N VAL A 42 -1.94 5.88 -6.77
CA VAL A 42 -0.96 4.95 -7.31
C VAL A 42 -0.49 5.49 -8.64
N ASP A 43 0.83 5.67 -8.77
CA ASP A 43 1.44 6.11 -10.02
C ASP A 43 1.45 4.98 -11.06
N SER A 44 1.71 5.32 -12.33
CA SER A 44 1.90 4.37 -13.44
C SER A 44 2.95 3.29 -13.16
N THR A 45 3.88 3.52 -12.23
CA THR A 45 4.89 2.57 -11.77
C THR A 45 4.43 1.63 -10.64
N ASN A 46 3.14 1.58 -10.30
CA ASN A 46 2.57 0.84 -9.16
C ASN A 46 3.14 1.27 -7.80
N LYS A 47 3.64 2.50 -7.70
CA LYS A 47 4.09 3.09 -6.44
C LYS A 47 2.92 3.78 -5.76
N VAL A 48 2.72 3.45 -4.48
CA VAL A 48 1.67 4.07 -3.67
C VAL A 48 2.18 5.37 -3.06
N HIS A 49 1.43 6.45 -3.25
CA HIS A 49 1.72 7.79 -2.75
C HIS A 49 0.56 8.31 -1.91
N CYS A 50 0.88 9.10 -0.89
CA CYS A 50 -0.14 9.84 -0.16
C CYS A 50 -0.72 10.92 -1.07
N VAL A 51 -2.03 11.22 -0.99
CA VAL A 51 -2.60 12.30 -1.82
C VAL A 51 -1.88 13.63 -1.63
N VAL A 52 -1.38 13.90 -0.43
CA VAL A 52 -0.57 15.10 -0.13
C VAL A 52 0.74 15.10 -0.92
N CYS A 53 1.39 13.93 -1.03
CA CYS A 53 2.71 13.77 -1.63
C CYS A 53 2.66 13.70 -3.16
N PHE A 54 1.50 13.30 -3.71
CA PHE A 54 1.28 13.21 -5.14
C PHE A 54 0.68 14.51 -5.71
N HIS A 55 0.04 15.31 -4.86
CA HIS A 55 -0.59 16.57 -5.26
C HIS A 55 0.31 17.79 -5.03
N GLU A 56 1.62 17.57 -4.90
CA GLU A 56 2.67 18.61 -4.80
C GLU A 56 3.64 18.44 -5.98
#